data_AF-A0A4Q8M912-F1
#
_entry.id   AF-A0A4Q8M912-F1
#
_cell.length_a   1.000
_cell.length_b   1.000
_cell.length_c   1.000
_cell.angle_alpha   90.00
_cell.angle_beta   90.00
_cell.angle_gamma   90.00
#
_symmetry.space_group_name_H-M   'P 1'
#
loop_
_entity.id
_entity.type
_entity.pdbx_description
1 polymer ?
#
loop_
_entity_poly.entity_id
_entity_poly.type
_entity_poly.pdbx_seq_one_letter_code
_entity_poly.pdbx_strand_id
1 'polypeptide(L)' 'MRSIFDSSGWSLGVGIALGVALGAAFGLAMHDLGVGLAIGIGLGAVLGVFMSSQKKKRRGG' A
#
# COMPACT_ATOMS: atom_id res chain seq x y z
N MET A 1 -0.82 -11.98 21.98
CA MET A 1 -0.43 -12.12 20.58
C MET A 1 -0.67 -10.78 19.89
N ARG A 2 0.28 -10.34 19.07
CA ARG A 2 0.65 -8.95 18.78
C ARG A 2 -0.46 -8.12 18.12
N SER A 3 -0.61 -6.88 18.57
CA SER A 3 -1.53 -5.82 18.14
C SER A 3 -1.24 -5.28 16.72
N ILE A 4 -1.11 -6.16 15.73
CA ILE A 4 -0.68 -5.80 14.35
C ILE A 4 -1.74 -5.03 13.53
N PHE A 5 -2.96 -4.87 14.04
CA PHE A 5 -4.01 -4.10 13.39
C PHE A 5 -4.48 -2.96 14.30
N ASP A 6 -3.58 -2.03 14.61
CA ASP A 6 -4.01 -0.73 15.12
C ASP A 6 -4.84 -0.02 14.03
N SER A 7 -5.99 0.55 14.39
CA SER A 7 -6.97 1.18 13.49
C SER A 7 -6.41 2.35 12.66
N SER A 8 -5.20 2.82 13.00
CA SER A 8 -4.45 3.86 12.30
C SER A 8 -3.59 3.30 11.15
N GLY A 9 -3.09 2.06 11.29
CA GLY A 9 -2.21 1.39 10.32
C GLY A 9 -2.95 0.70 9.17
N TRP A 10 -4.27 0.49 9.30
CA TRP A 10 -5.10 -0.18 8.31
C TRP A 10 -4.99 0.44 6.91
N SER A 11 -4.98 1.76 6.80
CA SER A 11 -4.91 2.46 5.52
C SER A 11 -3.56 2.27 4.80
N LEU A 12 -2.47 2.16 5.56
CA LEU A 12 -1.15 1.88 5.01
C LEU A 12 -1.04 0.40 4.59
N GLY A 13 -1.55 -0.52 5.43
CA GLY A 13 -1.58 -1.95 5.12
C GLY A 13 -2.39 -2.25 3.86
N VAL A 14 -3.55 -1.62 3.69
CA VAL A 14 -4.37 -1.73 2.47
C VAL A 14 -3.64 -1.16 1.25
N GLY A 15 -2.96 -0.01 1.39
CA GLY A 15 -2.17 0.56 0.30
C GLY A 15 -1.05 -0.37 -0.18
N ILE A 16 -0.30 -0.96 0.75
CA ILE A 16 0.76 -1.93 0.42
C ILE A 16 0.17 -3.21 -0.19
N ALA A 17 -0.91 -3.77 0.37
CA ALA A 17 -1.54 -4.97 -0.16
C ALA A 17 -2.05 -4.77 -1.60
N LEU A 18 -2.69 -3.64 -1.88
CA LEU A 18 -3.13 -3.27 -3.23
C LEU A 18 -1.95 -3.07 -4.18
N GLY A 19 -0.92 -2.35 -3.74
CA GLY A 19 0.28 -2.13 -4.54
C GLY A 19 1.00 -3.43 -4.91
N VAL A 20 1.14 -4.36 -3.96
CA VAL A 20 1.76 -5.68 -4.21
C VAL A 20 0.90 -6.52 -5.14
N ALA A 21 -0.42 -6.57 -4.96
CA ALA A 21 -1.32 -7.32 -5.83
C ALA A 21 -1.29 -6.82 -7.27
N LEU A 22 -1.34 -5.49 -7.47
CA LEU A 22 -1.25 -4.87 -8.79
C LEU A 22 0.15 -5.02 -9.40
N GLY A 23 1.20 -4.81 -8.61
CA GLY A 23 2.59 -4.95 -9.05
C GLY A 23 2.94 -6.38 -9.46
N ALA A 24 2.44 -7.38 -8.73
CA ALA A 24 2.60 -8.78 -9.10
C ALA A 24 1.84 -9.10 -10.40
N ALA A 25 0.60 -8.63 -10.56
CA ALA A 25 -0.17 -8.83 -11.79
C ALA A 25 0.51 -8.20 -13.01
N PHE A 26 0.99 -6.95 -12.90
CA PHE A 26 1.73 -6.28 -13.97
C PHE A 26 3.10 -6.91 -14.23
N GLY A 27 3.82 -7.29 -13.17
CA GLY A 27 5.12 -7.95 -13.30
C GLY A 27 5.03 -9.29 -14.01
N LEU A 28 3.98 -10.07 -13.73
CA LEU A 28 3.69 -11.30 -14.47
C LEU A 28 3.34 -11.02 -15.93
N ALA A 29 2.55 -9.98 -16.21
CA ALA A 29 2.18 -9.61 -17.57
C ALA A 29 3.38 -9.12 -18.42
N MET A 30 4.34 -8.44 -17.80
CA MET A 30 5.56 -7.97 -18.46
C MET A 30 6.69 -9.01 -18.47
N HIS A 31 6.45 -10.21 -17.93
CA HIS A 31 7.44 -11.26 -17.72
C HIS A 31 8.63 -10.83 -16.84
N ASP A 32 8.48 -9.71 -16.12
CA ASP A 32 9.52 -9.05 -15.36
C ASP A 32 8.97 -8.62 -13.99
N LEU A 33 8.96 -9.58 -13.07
CA LEU A 33 8.44 -9.43 -11.71
C LEU A 33 9.16 -8.34 -10.94
N GLY A 34 10.46 -8.14 -11.19
CA GLY A 34 11.25 -7.12 -10.50
C GLY A 34 10.71 -5.72 -10.77
N VAL A 35 10.45 -5.41 -12.04
CA VAL A 35 9.91 -4.11 -12.46
C VAL A 35 8.48 -3.92 -11.95
N GLY A 36 7.62 -4.93 -12.12
CA GLY A 36 6.22 -4.86 -11.67
C GLY A 36 6.11 -4.67 -10.15
N LEU A 37 6.91 -5.40 -9.36
CA LEU A 37 6.89 -5.30 -7.91
C LEU A 37 7.49 -3.98 -7.40
N ALA A 38 8.55 -3.47 -8.04
CA ALA A 38 9.12 -2.17 -7.70
C ALA A 38 8.11 -1.03 -7.91
N ILE A 39 7.41 -1.04 -9.05
CA ILE A 39 6.36 -0.06 -9.36
C ILE A 39 5.17 -0.24 -8.42
N GLY A 40 4.71 -1.47 -8.21
CA GLY A 40 3.56 -1.77 -7.37
C GLY A 40 3.77 -1.42 -5.89
N ILE A 41 4.92 -1.78 -5.32
CA ILE A 41 5.27 -1.40 -3.94
C ILE A 41 5.43 0.11 -3.82
N GLY A 42 6.10 0.76 -4.77
CA GLY A 42 6.27 2.21 -4.79
C GLY A 42 4.92 2.95 -4.81
N LEU A 43 4.02 2.56 -5.71
CA LEU A 43 2.67 3.13 -5.79
C LEU A 43 1.83 2.80 -4.55
N GLY A 44 1.83 1.54 -4.09
CA GLY A 44 1.08 1.12 -2.90
C GLY A 44 1.52 1.83 -1.62
N ALA A 45 2.82 2.06 -1.47
CA ALA A 45 3.37 2.81 -0.35
C ALA A 45 2.92 4.27 -0.40
N VAL A 46 3.03 4.94 -1.55
CA VAL A 46 2.60 6.34 -1.72
C VAL A 46 1.10 6.48 -1.44
N LEU A 47 0.26 5.58 -1.99
CA LEU A 47 -1.18 5.60 -1.77
C LEU A 47 -1.55 5.33 -0.30
N GLY A 48 -0.91 4.34 0.33
CA GLY A 48 -1.14 4.01 1.73
C GLY A 48 -0.74 5.14 2.68
N VAL A 49 0.41 5.79 2.42
CA VAL A 49 0.87 6.96 3.18
C VAL A 49 -0.05 8.15 2.94
N PHE A 50 -0.44 8.43 1.70
CA PHE A 50 -1.34 9.54 1.37
C PHE A 50 -2.71 9.39 2.05
N MET A 51 -3.28 8.18 2.00
CA MET A 51 -4.56 7.89 2.63
C MET A 51 -4.48 7.91 4.17
N SER A 52 -3.37 7.46 4.75
CA SER A 52 -3.12 7.57 6.20
C SER A 52 -2.95 9.03 6.63
N SER A 53 -2.22 9.83 5.84
CA SER A 53 -1.99 11.26 6.09
C SER A 53 -3.27 12.09 6.00
N GLN A 54 -4.14 11.78 5.03
CA GLN A 54 -5.49 12.36 4.91
C GLN A 54 -6.38 12.00 6.11
N LYS A 55 -6.34 10.76 6.59
CA LYS A 55 -7.15 10.31 7.74
C LYS A 55 -6.76 11.00 9.05
N LYS A 56 -5.47 11.34 9.21
CA LYS A 56 -4.97 12.12 10.35
C LYS A 56 -5.53 13.55 10.35
N LYS A 57 -5.76 14.15 9.18
CA LYS A 57 -6.32 15.51 9.05
C LYS A 57 -7.82 15.58 9.37
N ARG A 58 -8.58 14.49 9.21
CA ARG A 58 -10.04 14.45 9.50
C ARG A 58 -10.40 14.08 10.94
N ARG A 59 -9.42 13.74 11.78
CA ARG A 59 -9.61 13.32 13.19
C ARG A 59 -9.24 14.41 14.20
N GLY A 60 -8.91 15.62 13.73
CA GLY A 60 -8.53 16.77 14.57
C GLY A 60 -9.22 18.07 14.16
N GLY A 61 -10.45 17.99 13.64
CA GLY A 61 -11.33 19.14 13.38
C GLY A 61 -12.59 19.03 14.22
#